data_AF-A0ABD5Q7H3-F1
#
_entry.id   AF-A0ABD5Q7H3-F1
#
_cell.length_a   1.000
_cell.length_b   1.000
_cell.length_c   1.000
_cell.angle_alpha   90.00
_cell.angle_beta   90.00
_cell.angle_gamma   90.00
#
_symmetry.space_group_name_H-M   'P 1'
#
loop_
_entity.id
_entity.type
_entity.pdbx_description
1 polymer ?
#
loop_
_entity_poly.entity_id
_entity_poly.type
_entity_poly.pdbx_seq_one_letter_code
_entity_poly.pdbx_strand_id
1 'polypeptide(L)'
;MQEGESVTEAVLRAVSAEKDSHPAELESLYSVIETDALDRLFAPQMSGHPRMANGTVAFRYNDYDIRVTHDGEVLLRESGGE
;
A
#
# COMPACT_ATOMS: atom_id res chain seq x y z
N MET A 1 -14.59 -16.89 -3.44
CA MET A 1 -13.23 -16.80 -2.86
C MET A 1 -13.12 -15.35 -2.46
N GLN A 2 -12.99 -15.02 -1.19
CA GLN A 2 -12.95 -13.60 -0.79
C GLN A 2 -11.59 -13.08 -1.23
N GLU A 3 -11.58 -12.46 -2.41
CA GLU A 3 -10.48 -11.69 -2.96
C GLU A 3 -10.28 -10.50 -2.02
N GLY A 4 -9.56 -10.73 -0.93
CA GLY A 4 -9.06 -9.66 -0.09
C GLY A 4 -8.09 -8.87 -0.95
N GLU A 5 -8.51 -7.66 -1.35
CA GLU A 5 -7.68 -6.72 -2.09
C GLU A 5 -6.30 -6.67 -1.40
N SER A 6 -5.25 -7.07 -2.11
CA SER A 6 -3.89 -7.07 -1.57
C SER A 6 -3.50 -5.65 -1.20
N VAL A 7 -2.69 -5.46 -0.15
CA VAL A 7 -2.22 -4.12 0.24
C VAL A 7 -1.54 -3.39 -0.93
N THR A 8 -0.81 -4.12 -1.76
CA THR A 8 -0.24 -3.61 -3.01
C THR A 8 -1.29 -3.01 -3.94
N GLU A 9 -2.44 -3.65 -4.08
CA GLU A 9 -3.54 -3.22 -4.94
C GLU A 9 -4.23 -1.99 -4.37
N ALA A 10 -4.47 -1.96 -3.07
CA ALA A 10 -5.02 -0.79 -2.36
C ALA A 10 -4.10 0.44 -2.50
N VAL A 11 -2.78 0.24 -2.39
CA VAL A 11 -1.79 1.30 -2.63
C VAL A 11 -1.85 1.81 -4.06
N LEU A 12 -1.80 0.91 -5.06
CA LEU A 12 -1.87 1.32 -6.48
C LEU A 12 -3.13 2.11 -6.77
N ARG A 13 -4.27 1.64 -6.27
CA ARG A 13 -5.57 2.28 -6.44
C ARG A 13 -5.59 3.68 -5.83
N ALA A 14 -5.07 3.82 -4.61
CA ALA A 14 -5.09 5.09 -3.91
C ALA A 14 -4.16 6.14 -4.59
N VAL A 15 -2.98 5.72 -5.05
CA VAL A 15 -2.07 6.62 -5.81
C VAL A 15 -2.63 6.96 -7.18
N SER A 16 -3.22 5.99 -7.88
CA SER A 16 -3.83 6.21 -9.20
C SER A 16 -4.98 7.21 -9.12
N ALA A 17 -5.80 7.10 -8.07
CA ALA A 17 -6.90 8.03 -7.81
C ALA A 17 -6.39 9.44 -7.50
N GLU A 18 -5.31 9.57 -6.72
CA GLU A 18 -4.73 10.88 -6.37
C GLU A 18 -4.06 11.55 -7.59
N LYS A 19 -3.35 10.77 -8.42
CA LYS A 19 -2.68 11.29 -9.61
C LYS A 19 -3.57 11.43 -10.84
N ASP A 20 -4.84 11.03 -10.75
CA ASP A 20 -5.74 10.86 -11.91
C ASP A 20 -5.05 10.13 -13.07
N SER A 21 -4.19 9.16 -12.74
CA SER A 21 -3.28 8.47 -13.66
C SER A 21 -3.49 6.98 -13.58
N HIS A 22 -3.32 6.27 -14.70
CA HIS A 22 -3.53 4.83 -14.68
C HIS A 22 -2.40 4.12 -13.90
N PRO A 23 -2.66 3.03 -13.16
CA PRO A 23 -1.64 2.31 -12.41
C PRO A 23 -0.49 1.81 -13.31
N ALA A 24 -0.80 1.57 -14.59
CA ALA A 24 0.18 1.16 -15.60
C ALA A 24 1.13 2.30 -16.04
N GLU A 25 0.76 3.55 -15.78
CA GLU A 25 1.59 4.74 -16.06
C GLU A 25 2.43 5.16 -14.85
N LEU A 26 2.11 4.63 -13.66
CA LEU A 26 2.90 4.84 -12.46
C LEU A 26 4.18 3.99 -12.49
N GLU A 27 5.22 4.45 -11.80
CA GLU A 27 6.45 3.66 -11.60
C GLU A 27 6.09 2.31 -10.97
N SER A 28 6.74 1.21 -11.36
CA SER A 28 6.42 -0.08 -10.77
C SER A 28 6.67 -0.07 -9.25
N LEU A 29 5.65 -0.35 -8.43
CA LEU A 29 5.81 -0.48 -6.97
C LEU A 29 6.92 -1.45 -6.62
N TYR A 30 7.07 -2.53 -7.39
CA TYR A 30 8.14 -3.52 -7.26
C TYR A 30 9.55 -2.91 -7.32
N SER A 31 9.72 -1.78 -8.02
CA SER A 31 10.99 -1.05 -8.12
C SER A 31 11.33 -0.28 -6.85
N VAL A 32 10.33 0.03 -6.02
CA VAL A 32 10.46 0.83 -4.78
C VAL A 32 10.40 -0.07 -3.55
N ILE A 33 9.51 -1.07 -3.57
CA ILE A 33 9.27 -1.99 -2.47
C ILE A 33 8.87 -3.38 -3.00
N GLU A 34 9.36 -4.43 -2.36
CA GLU A 34 8.97 -5.81 -2.66
C GLU A 34 7.49 -6.02 -2.33
N THR A 35 6.64 -6.03 -3.36
CA THR A 35 5.18 -6.10 -3.19
C THR A 35 4.71 -7.45 -2.63
N ASP A 36 5.41 -8.54 -2.94
CA ASP A 36 5.13 -9.87 -2.39
C ASP A 36 5.47 -9.93 -0.89
N ALA A 37 6.56 -9.29 -0.46
CA ALA A 37 6.92 -9.20 0.95
C ALA A 37 5.94 -8.30 1.71
N LEU A 38 5.52 -7.19 1.10
CA LEU A 38 4.49 -6.29 1.65
C LEU A 38 3.16 -7.03 1.81
N ASP A 39 2.71 -7.72 0.77
CA ASP A 39 1.48 -8.51 0.82
C ASP A 39 1.55 -9.57 1.92
N ARG A 40 2.65 -10.32 2.02
CA ARG A 40 2.85 -11.31 3.11
C ARG A 40 2.89 -10.70 4.50
N LEU A 41 3.35 -9.45 4.63
CA LEU A 41 3.41 -8.75 5.91
C LEU A 41 1.99 -8.45 6.43
N PHE A 42 1.08 -8.09 5.51
CA PHE A 42 -0.31 -7.75 5.79
C PHE A 42 -1.30 -8.89 5.54
N ALA A 43 -0.83 -10.02 4.98
CA ALA A 43 -1.67 -11.17 4.69
C ALA A 43 -2.39 -11.63 5.97
N PRO A 44 -3.71 -11.89 5.89
CA PRO A 44 -4.49 -12.31 7.04
C PRO A 44 -3.90 -13.61 7.59
N GLN A 45 -3.54 -13.62 8.87
CA GLN A 45 -3.17 -14.88 9.52
C GLN A 45 -4.43 -15.75 9.61
N MET A 46 -4.28 -17.08 9.52
CA MET A 46 -5.40 -18.04 9.58
C MET A 46 -6.33 -17.89 10.81
N SER A 47 -5.98 -17.06 11.78
CA SER A 47 -6.79 -16.70 12.95
C SER A 47 -7.66 -15.44 12.77
N GLY A 48 -7.70 -14.84 11.57
CA GLY A 48 -8.51 -13.64 11.29
C GLY A 48 -8.00 -12.36 11.94
N HIS A 49 -6.79 -12.38 12.51
CA HIS A 49 -6.10 -11.21 13.03
C HIS A 49 -4.93 -10.85 12.10
N PRO A 50 -4.73 -9.57 11.78
CA PRO A 50 -3.54 -9.14 11.05
C PRO A 50 -2.29 -9.50 11.85
N ARG A 51 -1.25 -9.98 11.15
CA ARG A 51 0.04 -10.41 11.75
C ARG A 51 0.68 -9.31 12.59
N MET A 52 0.43 -8.07 12.23
CA MET A 52 0.81 -6.91 13.01
C MET A 52 -0.44 -6.32 13.64
N ALA A 53 -0.68 -6.55 14.93
CA ALA A 53 -1.83 -5.98 15.65
C ALA A 53 -1.80 -4.42 15.70
N ASN A 54 -0.68 -3.81 15.32
CA ASN A 54 -0.40 -2.38 15.41
C ASN A 54 0.74 -1.97 14.45
N GLY A 55 0.96 -2.73 13.38
CA GLY A 55 1.97 -2.43 12.38
C GLY A 55 1.55 -1.27 11.48
N THR A 56 2.51 -0.47 11.06
CA THR A 56 2.30 0.54 10.03
C THR A 56 3.53 0.54 9.15
N VAL A 57 3.32 0.50 7.83
CA VAL A 57 4.40 0.57 6.85
C VAL A 57 4.29 1.91 6.16
N ALA A 58 5.38 2.68 6.18
CA ALA A 58 5.48 3.94 5.47
C ALA A 58 6.63 3.88 4.46
N PHE A 59 6.38 4.29 3.23
CA PHE A 59 7.38 4.35 2.16
C PHE A 59 7.05 5.49 1.21
N ARG A 60 8.08 6.04 0.56
CA ARG A 60 7.91 7.08 -0.45
C ARG A 60 7.70 6.45 -1.81
N TYR A 61 6.66 6.87 -2.51
CA TYR A 61 6.35 6.42 -3.87
C TYR A 61 5.81 7.58 -4.69
N ASN A 62 6.44 7.83 -5.83
CA ASN A 62 6.00 8.83 -6.81
C ASN A 62 5.77 10.25 -6.25
N ASP A 63 6.62 10.65 -5.29
CA ASP A 63 6.55 11.91 -4.51
C ASP A 63 5.45 11.99 -3.42
N TYR A 64 4.85 10.84 -3.08
CA TYR A 64 3.93 10.70 -1.97
C TYR A 64 4.55 9.83 -0.88
N ASP A 65 4.37 10.21 0.38
CA ASP A 65 4.55 9.34 1.53
C ASP A 65 3.29 8.48 1.67
N ILE A 66 3.44 7.19 1.37
CA ILE A 66 2.37 6.21 1.48
C ILE A 66 2.51 5.52 2.82
N ARG A 67 1.43 5.54 3.60
CA ARG A 67 1.35 4.89 4.89
C ARG A 67 0.20 3.90 4.91
N VAL A 68 0.52 2.63 5.08
CA VAL A 68 -0.46 1.55 5.23
C VAL A 68 -0.54 1.15 6.69
N THR A 69 -1.76 1.20 7.26
CA THR A 69 -2.02 0.78 8.63
C THR A 69 -2.41 -0.69 8.72
N HIS A 70 -2.33 -1.27 9.91
CA HIS A 70 -2.74 -2.66 10.17
C HIS A 70 -4.19 -3.00 9.81
N ASP A 71 -5.08 -1.99 9.72
CA ASP A 71 -6.48 -2.15 9.34
C ASP A 71 -6.66 -2.24 7.81
N GLY A 72 -5.58 -2.06 7.04
CA GLY A 72 -5.61 -1.98 5.57
C GLY A 72 -5.89 -0.57 5.05
N GLU A 73 -5.97 0.44 5.94
CA GLU A 73 -6.13 1.82 5.52
C GLU A 73 -4.84 2.35 4.87
N VAL A 74 -4.95 2.88 3.66
CA VAL A 74 -3.86 3.52 2.91
C VAL A 74 -4.01 5.03 3.00
N LEU A 75 -3.02 5.68 3.60
CA LEU A 75 -2.93 7.13 3.74
C LEU A 75 -1.85 7.65 2.79
N LEU A 76 -2.19 8.65 1.99
CA LEU A 76 -1.24 9.36 1.13
C LEU A 76 -0.96 10.73 1.74
N ARG A 77 0.31 11.10 1.76
CA ARG A 77 0.74 12.47 2.02
C ARG A 77 1.65 12.93 0.91
N GLU A 78 1.42 14.13 0.40
CA GLU A 78 2.39 14.78 -0.48
C GLU A 78 3.69 14.99 0.31
N SER A 79 4.81 14.57 -0.26
CA SER A 79 6.11 14.64 0.41
C SER A 79 6.79 16.02 0.28
N GLY A 80 6.09 17.02 -0.27
CA GLY A 80 6.60 18.37 -0.47
C GLY A 80 5.52 19.43 -0.33
N GLY A 81 5.83 20.46 0.47
CA GLY A 81 5.06 21.69 0.60
C GLY A 81 5.91 22.74 1.29
N GLU A 82 7.01 23.15 0.65
CA GLU A 82 7.77 24.37 0.98
C GLU A 82 7.89 25.28 -0.24
#